data_AF-A0A635N7T5-F1
#
_entry.id   AF-A0A635N7T5-F1
#
_cell.length_a   1.000
_cell.length_b   1.000
_cell.length_c   1.000
_cell.angle_alpha   90.00
_cell.angle_beta   90.00
_cell.angle_gamma   90.00
#
_symmetry.space_group_name_H-M   'P 1'
#
loop_
_entity.id
_entity.type
_entity.pdbx_description
1 polymer ?
#
loop_
_entity_poly.entity_id
_entity_poly.type
_entity_poly.pdbx_seq_one_letter_code
_entity_poly.pdbx_strand_id
1 'polypeptide(L)'
;DEARKMFAEKVARYTGLSVDAVMATEAAVYDGQAIITTGLADGMVNAADAIGVMAEAINSNKTGGTMPELSAADAVTQENQRVMGILGCPEARGHEALAQMLAGQPGMSVAQAKSIL
;
A
#
# COMPACT_ATOMS: atom_id res chain seq x y z
N ASP A 1 15.72 5.99 39.01
CA ASP A 1 14.53 6.19 38.15
C ASP A 1 14.76 6.60 36.69
N GLU A 2 15.99 6.57 36.15
CA GLU A 2 16.23 6.98 34.76
C GLU A 2 15.70 5.98 33.72
N ALA A 3 15.93 4.67 33.93
CA ALA A 3 15.42 3.62 33.05
C ALA A 3 13.88 3.57 33.01
N ARG A 4 13.22 3.84 34.14
CA ARG A 4 11.74 3.92 34.22
C ARG A 4 11.19 5.07 33.37
N LYS A 5 11.86 6.23 33.41
CA LYS A 5 11.53 7.38 32.57
C LYS A 5 11.75 7.09 31.08
N MET A 6 12.90 6.52 30.73
CA MET A 6 13.21 6.13 29.35
C MET A 6 12.18 5.14 28.77
N PHE A 7 11.72 4.19 29.58
CA PHE A 7 10.64 3.27 29.18
C PHE A 7 9.34 4.03 28.91
N ALA A 8 8.88 4.86 29.85
CA ALA A 8 7.62 5.59 29.72
C ALA A 8 7.60 6.54 28.51
N GLU A 9 8.72 7.22 28.23
CA GLU A 9 8.89 8.07 27.05
C GLU A 9 8.77 7.28 25.74
N LYS A 10 9.35 6.08 25.67
CA LYS A 10 9.25 5.22 24.48
C LYS A 10 7.83 4.73 24.26
N VAL A 11 7.15 4.26 25.30
CA VAL A 11 5.77 3.78 25.18
C VAL A 11 4.87 4.92 24.72
N ALA A 12 4.92 6.08 25.41
CA ALA A 12 4.15 7.27 25.06
C ALA A 12 4.31 7.67 23.58
N ARG A 13 5.55 7.63 23.07
CA ARG A 13 5.84 7.96 21.68
C ARG A 13 5.14 7.06 20.65
N TYR A 14 4.95 5.78 20.96
CA TYR A 14 4.45 4.80 19.98
C TYR A 14 3.00 4.37 20.23
N THR A 15 2.43 4.64 21.40
CA THR A 15 1.02 4.34 21.71
C THR A 15 0.12 5.58 21.69
N GLY A 16 0.69 6.79 21.65
CA GLY A 16 -0.08 8.04 21.74
C GLY A 16 -0.56 8.38 23.15
N LEU A 17 -0.19 7.59 24.16
CA LEU A 17 -0.43 7.88 25.57
C LEU A 17 0.51 8.98 26.07
N SER A 18 0.14 9.67 27.16
CA SER A 18 1.06 10.57 27.85
C SER A 18 2.06 9.78 28.71
N VAL A 19 3.24 10.36 28.94
CA VAL A 19 4.25 9.76 29.84
C VAL A 19 3.68 9.54 31.24
N ASP A 20 2.86 10.46 31.72
CA ASP A 20 2.19 10.36 33.03
C ASP A 20 1.19 9.21 33.06
N ALA A 21 0.41 9.00 31.99
CA ALA A 21 -0.52 7.88 31.88
C ALA A 21 0.23 6.54 31.91
N VAL A 22 1.36 6.43 31.21
CA VAL A 22 2.20 5.22 31.24
C VAL A 22 2.81 5.02 32.62
N MET A 23 3.29 6.07 33.27
CA MET A 23 3.85 6.01 34.63
C MET A 23 2.81 5.61 35.68
N ALA A 24 1.58 6.10 35.54
CA ALA A 24 0.45 5.80 36.42
C ALA A 24 -0.01 4.34 36.33
N THR A 25 0.40 3.60 35.30
CA THR A 25 0.14 2.16 35.25
C THR A 25 0.90 1.37 36.31
N GLU A 26 1.95 1.95 36.92
CA GLU A 26 2.73 1.35 38.02
C GLU A 26 3.15 -0.12 37.80
N ALA A 27 3.45 -0.50 36.55
CA ALA A 27 3.77 -1.87 36.14
C ALA A 27 2.65 -2.89 36.43
N ALA A 28 1.40 -2.44 36.46
CA ALA A 28 0.23 -3.30 36.55
C ALA A 28 0.15 -4.29 35.37
N VAL A 29 -0.40 -5.46 35.66
CA VAL A 29 -0.67 -6.51 34.68
C VAL A 29 -2.11 -6.39 34.22
N TYR A 30 -2.33 -6.45 32.91
CA TYR A 30 -3.64 -6.33 32.29
C TYR A 30 -3.97 -7.58 31.48
N ASP A 31 -5.21 -8.04 31.59
CA ASP A 31 -5.74 -9.17 30.84
C ASP A 31 -6.83 -8.71 29.86
N GLY A 32 -6.77 -9.30 28.66
CA GLY A 32 -7.78 -9.14 27.62
C GLY A 32 -8.27 -7.70 27.38
N GLN A 33 -9.55 -7.43 27.67
CA GLN A 33 -10.15 -6.13 27.39
C GLN A 33 -9.51 -4.98 28.20
N ALA A 34 -8.93 -5.27 29.36
CA ALA A 34 -8.32 -4.26 30.22
C ALA A 34 -7.13 -3.58 29.54
N ILE A 35 -6.32 -4.31 28.75
CA ILE A 35 -5.17 -3.72 28.05
C ILE A 35 -5.57 -2.84 26.86
N ILE A 36 -6.76 -3.07 26.30
CA ILE A 36 -7.31 -2.27 25.21
C ILE A 36 -7.83 -0.94 25.77
N THR A 37 -8.55 -0.99 26.89
CA THR A 37 -9.08 0.21 27.56
C THR A 37 -7.99 1.18 28.02
N THR A 38 -6.81 0.69 28.39
CA THR A 38 -5.67 1.54 28.74
C THR A 38 -5.00 2.19 27.53
N GLY A 39 -5.36 1.79 26.30
CA GLY A 39 -4.73 2.25 25.07
C GLY A 39 -3.33 1.66 24.84
N LEU A 40 -2.98 0.59 25.56
CA LEU A 40 -1.72 -0.12 25.37
C LEU A 40 -1.80 -1.18 24.27
N ALA A 41 -3.00 -1.63 23.91
CA ALA A 41 -3.25 -2.57 22.83
C ALA A 41 -4.41 -2.11 21.94
N ASP A 42 -4.33 -2.39 20.64
CA ASP A 42 -5.34 -1.99 19.66
C ASP A 42 -6.54 -2.96 19.60
N GLY A 43 -6.36 -4.21 20.02
CA GLY A 43 -7.41 -5.22 19.95
C GLY A 43 -6.97 -6.60 20.45
N MET A 44 -7.94 -7.51 20.59
CA MET A 44 -7.70 -8.92 20.90
C MET A 44 -7.85 -9.75 19.62
N VAL A 45 -6.89 -10.64 19.36
CA VAL A 45 -6.88 -11.48 18.16
C VAL A 45 -6.60 -12.93 18.55
N ASN A 46 -7.24 -13.87 17.88
CA ASN A 46 -6.92 -15.29 18.01
C ASN A 46 -5.57 -15.57 17.32
N ALA A 47 -4.71 -16.38 17.95
CA ALA A 47 -3.43 -16.77 17.36
C ALA A 47 -3.57 -17.41 15.96
N ALA A 48 -4.65 -18.14 15.69
CA ALA A 48 -4.92 -18.73 14.38
C ALA A 48 -5.17 -17.67 13.29
N ASP A 49 -5.76 -16.54 13.65
CA ASP A 49 -6.14 -15.47 12.73
C ASP A 49 -5.11 -14.33 12.70
N ALA A 50 -4.11 -14.36 13.59
CA ALA A 50 -3.14 -13.28 13.80
C ALA A 50 -2.39 -12.90 12.51
N ILE A 51 -2.06 -13.88 11.66
CA ILE A 51 -1.38 -13.63 10.37
C ILE A 51 -2.31 -12.87 9.41
N GLY A 52 -3.58 -13.26 9.34
CA GLY A 52 -4.56 -12.61 8.47
C GLY A 52 -4.80 -11.16 8.89
N VAL A 53 -5.03 -10.94 10.18
CA VAL A 53 -5.25 -9.61 10.75
C VAL A 53 -4.01 -8.71 10.56
N MET A 54 -2.80 -9.26 10.75
CA MET A 54 -1.57 -8.50 10.55
C MET A 54 -1.37 -8.12 9.07
N ALA A 55 -1.66 -9.04 8.14
CA ALA A 55 -1.59 -8.75 6.71
C ALA A 55 -2.58 -7.65 6.29
N GLU A 56 -3.81 -7.70 6.81
CA GLU A 56 -4.81 -6.67 6.58
C GLU A 56 -4.38 -5.30 7.13
N ALA A 57 -3.84 -5.27 8.36
CA ALA A 57 -3.34 -4.04 8.99
C ALA A 57 -2.19 -3.41 8.18
N ILE A 58 -1.27 -4.22 7.66
CA ILE A 58 -0.16 -3.77 6.79
C ILE A 58 -0.69 -3.17 5.49
N ASN A 59 -1.66 -3.82 4.85
CA ASN A 59 -2.22 -3.34 3.58
C ASN A 59 -3.06 -2.06 3.75
N SER A 60 -3.71 -1.90 4.89
CA SER A 60 -4.59 -0.78 5.20
C SER A 60 -3.81 0.47 5.66
N ASN A 61 -2.72 0.29 6.42
CA ASN A 61 -1.92 1.39 6.95
C ASN A 61 -0.72 1.69 6.05
N LYS A 62 -1.00 2.41 4.94
CA LYS A 62 -0.04 2.80 3.89
C LYS A 62 1.05 3.78 4.38
N THR A 63 1.93 3.30 5.26
CA THR A 63 3.11 4.03 5.74
C THR A 63 4.38 3.65 4.96
N GLY A 64 4.34 2.57 4.16
CA GLY A 64 5.29 2.30 3.08
C GLY A 64 4.94 3.12 1.85
N GLY A 65 5.94 3.51 1.04
CA GLY A 65 5.74 4.36 -0.13
C GLY A 65 4.57 3.91 -1.00
N THR A 66 3.83 4.87 -1.56
CA THR A 66 2.70 4.65 -2.46
C THR A 66 3.16 3.92 -3.73
N MET A 67 3.18 2.59 -3.68
CA MET A 67 3.07 1.79 -4.89
C MET A 67 1.60 1.84 -5.30
N PRO A 68 1.26 2.48 -6.44
CA PRO A 68 -0.10 2.45 -6.93
C PRO A 68 -0.46 0.98 -7.20
N GLU A 69 -1.53 0.53 -6.58
CA GLU A 69 -2.11 -0.77 -6.85
C GLU A 69 -2.72 -0.69 -8.25
N LEU A 70 -2.02 -1.24 -9.24
CA LEU A 70 -2.49 -1.24 -10.63
C LEU A 70 -3.61 -2.29 -10.72
N SER A 71 -4.86 -1.84 -10.68
CA SER A 71 -5.99 -2.75 -10.78
C SER A 71 -6.04 -3.38 -12.18
N ALA A 72 -6.69 -4.53 -12.31
CA ALA A 72 -6.92 -5.14 -13.62
C ALA A 72 -7.66 -4.18 -14.58
N ALA A 73 -8.53 -3.31 -14.06
CA ALA A 73 -9.24 -2.30 -14.85
C ALA A 73 -8.31 -1.18 -15.34
N ASP A 74 -7.33 -0.77 -14.53
CA ASP A 74 -6.32 0.22 -14.90
C ASP A 74 -5.36 -0.34 -15.95
N ALA A 75 -4.98 -1.61 -15.84
CA ALA A 75 -4.17 -2.29 -16.85
C ALA A 75 -4.88 -2.38 -18.20
N VAL A 76 -6.18 -2.71 -18.21
CA VAL A 76 -7.01 -2.73 -19.44
C VAL A 76 -7.15 -1.33 -20.04
N THR A 77 -7.36 -0.30 -19.21
CA THR A 77 -7.47 1.08 -19.68
C THR A 77 -6.16 1.57 -20.29
N GLN A 78 -5.03 1.29 -19.64
CA GLN A 78 -3.71 1.62 -20.13
C GLN A 78 -3.40 0.90 -21.46
N GLU A 79 -3.77 -0.37 -21.58
CA GLU A 79 -3.58 -1.13 -22.81
C GLU A 79 -4.45 -0.59 -23.96
N ASN A 80 -5.72 -0.26 -23.69
CA ASN A 80 -6.59 0.36 -24.70
C ASN A 80 -6.06 1.72 -25.15
N GLN A 81 -5.56 2.54 -24.23
CA GLN A 81 -4.93 3.83 -24.56
C GLN A 81 -3.67 3.65 -25.42
N ARG A 82 -2.85 2.63 -25.12
CA ARG A 82 -1.68 2.28 -25.93
C ARG A 82 -2.07 1.90 -27.35
N VAL A 83 -3.04 0.99 -27.50
CA VAL A 83 -3.57 0.52 -28.80
C VAL A 83 -4.11 1.71 -29.62
N MET A 84 -4.92 2.57 -29.00
CA MET A 84 -5.46 3.77 -29.66
C MET A 84 -4.35 4.76 -30.05
N GLY A 85 -3.33 4.91 -29.22
CA GLY A 85 -2.19 5.79 -29.47
C GLY A 85 -1.32 5.34 -30.66
N ILE A 86 -1.21 4.03 -30.90
CA ILE A 86 -0.48 3.48 -32.06
C ILE A 86 -1.30 3.67 -33.34
N LEU A 87 -2.60 3.37 -33.31
CA LEU A 87 -3.47 3.50 -34.48
C LEU A 87 -3.69 4.96 -34.90
N GLY A 88 -3.71 5.88 -33.93
CA GLY A 88 -3.98 7.31 -34.15
C GLY A 88 -2.75 8.18 -34.41
N CYS A 89 -1.54 7.60 -34.51
CA CYS A 89 -0.34 8.41 -34.70
C CYS A 89 -0.22 8.94 -36.14
N PRO A 90 0.33 10.16 -36.36
CA PRO A 90 0.49 10.72 -37.70
C PRO A 90 1.29 9.84 -38.67
N GLU A 91 2.24 9.06 -38.13
CA GLU A 91 3.12 8.11 -38.82
C GLU A 91 2.37 6.87 -39.33
N ALA A 92 1.22 6.53 -38.73
CA ALA A 92 0.37 5.43 -39.22
C ALA A 92 -0.33 5.76 -40.54
N ARG A 93 -0.36 7.03 -40.97
CA ARG A 93 -1.01 7.44 -42.23
C ARG A 93 -0.26 6.88 -43.43
N GLY A 94 -0.91 5.98 -44.17
CA GLY A 94 -0.30 5.25 -45.28
C GLY A 94 0.31 3.90 -44.89
N HIS A 95 0.40 3.61 -43.59
CA HIS A 95 0.92 2.37 -43.01
C HIS A 95 -0.07 1.72 -42.04
N GLU A 96 -1.38 1.88 -42.28
CA GLU A 96 -2.47 1.49 -41.37
C GLU A 96 -2.45 -0.01 -41.02
N ALA A 97 -2.19 -0.87 -42.01
CA ALA A 97 -2.10 -2.32 -41.80
C ALA A 97 -0.90 -2.70 -40.90
N LEU A 98 0.22 -1.98 -41.01
CA LEU A 98 1.39 -2.18 -40.16
C LEU A 98 1.11 -1.65 -38.74
N ALA A 99 0.48 -0.48 -38.62
CA ALA A 99 0.07 0.08 -37.33
C ALA A 99 -0.88 -0.84 -36.57
N GLN A 100 -1.81 -1.50 -37.28
CA GLN A 100 -2.74 -2.45 -36.69
C GLN A 100 -2.06 -3.73 -36.19
N MET A 101 -1.04 -4.20 -36.91
CA MET A 101 -0.21 -5.33 -36.47
C MET A 101 0.59 -4.98 -35.22
N LEU A 102 1.23 -3.81 -35.19
CA LEU A 102 2.01 -3.31 -34.04
C LEU A 102 1.13 -3.06 -32.80
N ALA A 103 -0.09 -2.54 -33.00
CA ALA A 103 -1.05 -2.34 -31.92
C ALA A 103 -1.51 -3.67 -31.31
N GLY A 104 -1.67 -4.72 -32.13
CA GLY A 104 -2.07 -6.06 -31.69
C GLY A 104 -0.97 -6.84 -30.95
N GLN A 105 0.27 -6.37 -30.93
CA GLN A 105 1.36 -6.99 -30.15
C GLN A 105 1.34 -6.50 -28.70
N PRO A 106 1.14 -7.40 -27.71
CA PRO A 106 1.20 -7.03 -26.29
C PRO A 106 2.58 -6.50 -25.91
N GLY A 107 2.63 -5.44 -25.10
CA GLY A 107 3.89 -4.88 -24.60
C GLY A 107 4.63 -3.96 -25.56
N MET A 108 4.11 -3.69 -26.75
CA MET A 108 4.70 -2.72 -27.68
C MET A 108 4.34 -1.28 -27.34
N SER A 109 5.29 -0.43 -26.95
CA SER A 109 4.97 0.97 -26.61
C SER A 109 4.62 1.81 -27.85
N VAL A 110 3.88 2.90 -27.64
CA VAL A 110 3.55 3.89 -28.70
C VAL A 110 4.83 4.47 -29.33
N ALA A 111 5.87 4.73 -28.53
CA ALA A 111 7.14 5.25 -29.02
C ALA A 111 7.88 4.25 -29.92
N GLN A 112 7.87 2.96 -29.56
CA GLN A 112 8.46 1.90 -30.38
C GLN A 112 7.70 1.75 -31.70
N ALA A 113 6.37 1.75 -31.66
CA ALA A 113 5.56 1.67 -32.88
C ALA A 113 5.85 2.84 -33.84
N LYS A 114 5.97 4.08 -33.34
CA LYS A 114 6.34 5.26 -34.14
C LYS A 114 7.71 5.17 -34.80
N SER A 115 8.64 4.37 -34.27
CA SER A 115 9.96 4.19 -34.89
C SER A 115 9.96 3.19 -36.05
N ILE A 116 8.89 2.41 -36.19
CA ILE A 116 8.73 1.34 -37.18
C ILE A 116 7.82 1.78 -38.34
N LEU A 117 6.87 2.68 -38.06
CA LEU A 117 5.94 3.29 -39.03
C LEU A 117 6.61 4.43 -39.80
#